data_AF-A0A2U2X568-F1
#
_entry.id   AF-A0A2U2X568-F1
#
_cell.length_a   1.000
_cell.length_b   1.000
_cell.length_c   1.000
_cell.angle_alpha   90.00
_cell.angle_beta   90.00
_cell.angle_gamma   90.00
#
_symmetry.space_group_name_H-M   'P 1'
#
loop_
_entity.id
_entity.type
_entity.pdbx_description
1 polymer ?
#
loop_
_entity_poly.entity_id
_entity_poly.type
_entity_poly.pdbx_seq_one_letter_code
_entity_poly.pdbx_strand_id
1 'polypeptide(L)'
;MKHIFLFFTTFLTMVYSTTFANNLQITNVNATTSTIQFNISWDNSWFTNNPPSNWDAVWIFIKAQDCQSFDKAWEHVNVSTTAADHTAAGLLAVNPVPDGKGVFIRRSTFGFGSIPST
;
A
#
# COMPACT_ATOMS: atom_id res chain seq x y z
N MET A 1 9.84 23.34 -43.55
CA MET A 1 10.65 22.13 -43.27
C MET A 1 11.16 22.09 -41.82
N LYS A 2 11.75 23.16 -41.26
CA LYS A 2 12.22 23.19 -39.85
C LYS A 2 11.12 22.97 -38.80
N HIS A 3 9.91 23.51 -39.01
CA HIS A 3 8.77 23.32 -38.10
C HIS A 3 8.17 21.90 -38.15
N ILE A 4 8.19 21.24 -39.31
CA ILE A 4 7.77 19.83 -39.46
C ILE A 4 8.78 18.90 -38.79
N PHE A 5 10.08 19.19 -38.90
CA PHE A 5 11.13 18.47 -38.19
C PHE A 5 10.96 18.61 -36.67
N LEU A 6 10.71 19.81 -36.15
CA LEU A 6 10.46 20.04 -34.72
C LEU A 6 9.22 19.30 -34.20
N PHE A 7 8.14 19.26 -34.99
CA PHE A 7 6.92 18.51 -34.65
C PHE A 7 7.17 17.00 -34.61
N PHE A 8 7.97 16.48 -35.55
CA PHE A 8 8.35 15.07 -35.60
C PHE A 8 9.26 14.66 -34.43
N THR A 9 10.21 15.52 -34.05
CA THR A 9 11.09 15.28 -32.89
C THR A 9 10.32 15.32 -31.56
N THR A 10 9.33 16.20 -31.43
CA THR A 10 8.49 16.31 -30.20
C THR A 10 7.50 15.14 -30.07
N PHE A 11 7.03 14.60 -31.20
CA PHE A 11 6.20 13.39 -31.22
C PHE A 11 7.01 12.13 -30.90
N LEU A 12 8.30 12.09 -31.27
CA LEU A 12 9.20 10.96 -31.03
C LEU A 12 9.69 10.87 -29.55
N THR A 13 9.68 11.96 -28.79
CA THR A 13 10.07 11.96 -27.36
C THR A 13 8.92 11.64 -26.41
N MET A 14 7.68 11.58 -26.89
CA MET A 14 6.50 11.11 -26.14
C MET A 14 6.36 9.57 -26.13
N VAL A 15 7.35 8.87 -26.68
CA VAL A 15 7.34 7.44 -26.92
C VAL A 15 7.92 6.72 -25.70
N TYR A 16 7.02 6.32 -24.79
CA TYR A 16 7.15 5.28 -23.75
C TYR A 16 8.13 5.52 -22.58
N SER A 17 7.65 6.17 -21.52
CA SER A 17 8.08 5.81 -20.17
C SER A 17 7.11 4.77 -19.61
N THR A 18 7.48 3.48 -19.69
CA THR A 18 6.75 2.45 -18.94
C THR A 18 7.08 2.64 -17.46
N THR A 19 6.11 3.13 -16.69
CA THR A 19 6.23 3.15 -15.23
C THR A 19 5.86 1.77 -14.72
N PHE A 20 6.78 1.12 -14.00
CA PHE A 20 6.50 -0.12 -13.31
C PHE A 20 5.87 0.21 -11.96
N ALA A 21 4.67 -0.32 -11.70
CA ALA A 21 4.09 -0.28 -10.37
C ALA A 21 4.85 -1.24 -9.43
N ASN A 22 4.66 -1.09 -8.12
CA ASN A 22 5.26 -1.97 -7.11
C ASN A 22 4.61 -3.37 -7.04
N ASN A 23 3.82 -3.78 -8.05
CA ASN A 23 3.19 -5.11 -8.09
C ASN A 23 2.52 -5.50 -6.75
N LEU A 24 1.83 -4.54 -6.12
CA LEU A 24 1.18 -4.74 -4.84
C LEU A 24 0.01 -5.71 -5.01
N GLN A 25 0.00 -6.75 -4.19
CA GLN A 25 -1.05 -7.76 -4.19
C GLN A 25 -1.57 -7.96 -2.76
N ILE A 26 -2.89 -8.07 -2.64
CA ILE A 26 -3.60 -8.46 -1.43
C ILE A 26 -4.44 -9.69 -1.80
N THR A 27 -4.24 -10.80 -1.08
CA THR A 27 -4.94 -12.05 -1.36
C THR A 27 -5.45 -12.69 -0.08
N ASN A 28 -6.33 -13.70 -0.21
CA ASN A 28 -6.92 -14.47 0.90
C ASN A 28 -7.51 -13.59 2.02
N VAL A 29 -8.25 -12.54 1.66
CA VAL A 29 -8.91 -11.68 2.63
C VAL A 29 -9.97 -12.47 3.39
N ASN A 30 -9.81 -12.58 4.70
CA ASN A 30 -10.74 -13.19 5.63
C ASN A 30 -11.08 -12.17 6.71
N ALA A 31 -12.37 -11.85 6.86
CA ALA A 31 -12.86 -10.92 7.88
C ALA A 31 -13.77 -11.66 8.86
N THR A 32 -13.52 -11.44 10.15
CA THR A 32 -14.42 -11.79 11.24
C THR A 32 -15.10 -10.53 11.77
N THR A 33 -15.85 -10.64 12.87
CA THR A 33 -16.47 -9.48 13.52
C THR A 33 -15.47 -8.46 14.07
N SER A 34 -14.22 -8.86 14.35
CA SER A 34 -13.23 -8.00 15.04
C SER A 34 -11.84 -8.02 14.42
N THR A 35 -11.58 -8.92 13.46
CA THR A 35 -10.27 -9.08 12.85
C THR A 35 -10.38 -9.21 11.34
N ILE A 36 -9.40 -8.67 10.61
CA ILE A 36 -9.19 -8.94 9.19
C ILE A 36 -7.80 -9.52 9.01
N GLN A 37 -7.73 -10.66 8.34
CA GLN A 37 -6.50 -11.33 7.94
C GLN A 37 -6.41 -11.33 6.41
N PHE A 38 -5.21 -11.13 5.89
CA PHE A 38 -4.92 -11.19 4.46
C PHE A 38 -3.43 -11.46 4.24
N ASN A 39 -3.09 -11.98 3.08
CA ASN A 39 -1.72 -12.05 2.59
C ASN A 39 -1.41 -10.76 1.81
N ILE A 40 -0.21 -10.22 1.96
CA ILE A 40 0.26 -9.03 1.24
C ILE A 40 1.66 -9.24 0.67
N SER A 41 1.90 -8.77 -0.55
CA SER A 41 3.22 -8.76 -1.18
C SER A 41 3.37 -7.54 -2.08
N TRP A 42 4.59 -7.02 -2.20
CA TRP A 42 4.90 -5.98 -3.18
C TRP A 42 6.39 -5.94 -3.48
N ASP A 43 6.73 -5.41 -4.64
CA ASP A 43 8.09 -5.20 -5.10
C ASP A 43 8.62 -3.83 -4.66
N ASN A 44 9.95 -3.70 -4.63
CA ASN A 44 10.67 -2.45 -4.33
C ASN A 44 10.41 -1.86 -2.93
N SER A 45 10.22 -2.71 -1.90
CA SER A 45 10.21 -2.21 -0.52
C SER A 45 11.58 -1.69 -0.09
N TRP A 46 11.60 -0.66 0.74
CA TRP A 46 12.80 -0.04 1.27
C TRP A 46 12.58 0.59 2.66
N PHE A 47 13.56 0.41 3.55
CA PHE A 47 13.65 1.10 4.84
C PHE A 47 15.12 1.45 5.10
N THR A 48 15.42 2.74 5.23
CA THR A 48 16.79 3.24 5.40
C THR A 48 17.04 3.80 6.80
N ASN A 49 18.29 3.71 7.25
CA ASN A 49 18.80 4.39 8.45
C ASN A 49 19.65 5.63 8.12
N ASN A 50 19.89 5.89 6.83
CA ASN A 50 20.61 7.07 6.37
C ASN A 50 19.66 8.26 6.34
N PRO A 51 20.02 9.43 6.92
CA PRO A 51 19.19 10.63 6.89
C PRO A 51 18.66 10.91 5.49
N PRO A 52 17.34 11.13 5.31
CA PRO A 52 16.31 11.38 6.34
C PRO A 52 15.68 10.13 7.01
N SER A 53 16.24 8.94 6.81
CA SER A 53 15.81 7.66 7.43
C SER A 53 14.37 7.29 7.09
N ASN A 54 14.03 7.44 5.81
CA ASN A 54 12.69 7.18 5.28
C ASN A 54 12.43 5.67 5.10
N TRP A 55 11.17 5.34 4.88
CA TRP A 55 10.69 4.01 4.54
C TRP A 55 9.51 4.09 3.56
N ASP A 56 9.31 3.01 2.82
CA ASP A 56 8.09 2.77 2.07
C ASP A 56 7.04 2.06 2.94
N ALA A 57 5.77 2.23 2.57
CA ALA A 57 4.69 1.49 3.19
C ALA A 57 3.47 1.40 2.27
N VAL A 58 2.62 0.43 2.59
CA VAL A 58 1.25 0.32 2.09
C VAL A 58 0.31 0.88 3.15
N TRP A 59 -0.56 1.80 2.75
CA TRP A 59 -1.63 2.31 3.61
C TRP A 59 -2.86 1.41 3.49
N ILE A 60 -3.27 0.77 4.59
CA ILE A 60 -4.43 -0.12 4.66
C ILE A 60 -5.52 0.57 5.47
N PHE A 61 -6.71 0.70 4.88
CA PHE A 61 -7.92 1.17 5.55
C PHE A 61 -9.07 0.23 5.23
N ILE A 62 -10.07 0.19 6.12
CA ILE A 62 -11.20 -0.73 6.00
C ILE A 62 -12.46 0.08 5.77
N LYS A 63 -13.27 -0.37 4.81
CA LYS A 63 -14.66 0.06 4.68
C LYS A 63 -15.57 -1.14 4.88
N ALA A 64 -16.67 -0.93 5.58
CA ALA A 64 -17.72 -1.93 5.75
C ALA A 64 -19.06 -1.34 5.32
N GLN A 65 -19.96 -2.23 4.93
CA GLN A 65 -21.33 -1.92 4.57
C GLN A 65 -22.22 -2.73 5.50
N ASP A 66 -23.24 -2.10 6.07
CA ASP A 66 -24.21 -2.86 6.85
C ASP A 66 -25.06 -3.77 5.94
N CYS A 67 -25.60 -4.84 6.51
CA CYS A 67 -26.47 -5.75 5.74
C CYS A 67 -27.96 -5.37 5.85
N GLN A 68 -28.31 -4.36 6.66
CA GLN A 68 -29.68 -4.13 7.12
C GLN A 68 -30.25 -2.78 6.66
N SER A 69 -29.43 -1.76 6.45
CA SER A 69 -29.89 -0.47 5.92
C SER A 69 -30.32 -0.60 4.45
N PHE A 70 -31.30 0.22 4.08
CA PHE A 70 -31.76 0.31 2.70
C PHE A 70 -30.68 0.90 1.78
N ASP A 71 -29.94 1.89 2.26
CA ASP A 71 -28.97 2.65 1.47
C ASP A 71 -27.63 1.92 1.29
N LYS A 72 -27.31 0.95 2.17
CA LYS A 72 -26.09 0.14 2.11
C LYS A 72 -24.85 1.01 1.84
N ALA A 73 -24.67 2.07 2.62
CA ALA A 73 -23.52 2.94 2.45
C ALA A 73 -22.22 2.26 2.90
N TRP A 74 -21.12 2.49 2.20
CA TRP A 74 -19.79 2.06 2.63
C TRP A 74 -19.20 3.07 3.60
N GLU A 75 -19.05 2.67 4.86
CA GLU A 75 -18.53 3.51 5.92
C GLU A 75 -17.12 3.10 6.31
N HIS A 76 -16.34 4.07 6.78
CA HIS A 76 -14.99 3.83 7.24
C HIS A 76 -15.00 3.12 8.60
N VAL A 77 -14.31 2.00 8.71
CA VAL A 77 -14.17 1.26 9.97
C VAL A 77 -12.91 1.73 10.69
N ASN A 78 -13.04 2.15 11.94
CA ASN A 78 -11.87 2.46 12.75
C ASN A 78 -11.12 1.17 13.10
N VAL A 79 -9.80 1.20 12.98
CA VAL A 79 -8.89 0.14 13.44
C VAL A 79 -8.27 0.51 14.79
N SER A 80 -7.79 -0.49 15.54
CA SER A 80 -7.10 -0.22 16.80
C SER A 80 -5.88 0.68 16.60
N THR A 81 -5.71 1.65 17.48
CA THR A 81 -4.53 2.52 17.52
C THR A 81 -3.38 1.93 18.34
N THR A 82 -3.63 0.81 19.04
CA THR A 82 -2.64 0.10 19.86
C THR A 82 -1.83 -0.85 18.99
N ALA A 83 -0.51 -0.65 18.90
CA ALA A 83 0.36 -1.50 18.07
C ALA A 83 0.31 -3.00 18.44
N ALA A 84 0.10 -3.31 19.72
CA ALA A 84 0.02 -4.70 20.20
C ALA A 84 -1.25 -5.45 19.74
N ASP A 85 -2.27 -4.75 19.24
CA ASP A 85 -3.50 -5.37 18.72
C ASP A 85 -3.33 -5.85 17.27
N HIS A 86 -2.17 -5.58 16.66
CA HIS A 86 -1.86 -5.94 15.27
C HIS A 86 -0.74 -6.97 15.22
N THR A 87 -0.86 -7.93 14.31
CA THR A 87 0.18 -8.94 14.06
C THR A 87 0.56 -8.94 12.59
N ALA A 88 1.84 -9.15 12.30
CA ALA A 88 2.34 -9.33 10.95
C ALA A 88 3.34 -10.48 10.89
N ALA A 89 3.44 -11.13 9.73
CA ALA A 89 4.35 -12.23 9.48
C ALA A 89 5.60 -11.79 8.71
N GLY A 90 6.67 -12.57 8.81
CA GLY A 90 7.87 -12.40 8.00
C GLY A 90 8.55 -11.04 8.21
N LEU A 91 8.81 -10.34 7.10
CA LEU A 91 9.55 -9.07 7.08
C LEU A 91 8.65 -7.85 7.32
N LEU A 92 7.46 -8.01 7.89
CA LEU A 92 6.47 -6.94 8.00
C LEU A 92 6.34 -6.37 9.41
N ALA A 93 6.01 -5.08 9.48
CA ALA A 93 5.57 -4.39 10.67
C ALA A 93 4.28 -3.61 10.38
N VAL A 94 3.40 -3.53 11.39
CA VAL A 94 2.16 -2.73 11.34
C VAL A 94 2.35 -1.48 12.20
N ASN A 95 2.11 -0.32 11.61
CA ASN A 95 2.19 0.98 12.25
C ASN A 95 0.80 1.63 12.24
N PRO A 96 0.00 1.48 13.31
CA PRO A 96 -1.28 2.16 13.41
C PRO A 96 -1.11 3.67 13.54
N VAL A 97 -2.11 4.42 13.10
CA VAL A 97 -2.13 5.88 13.21
C VAL A 97 -3.11 6.35 14.30
N PRO A 98 -2.88 7.55 14.89
CA PRO A 98 -3.68 8.01 16.03
C PRO A 98 -5.18 8.22 15.77
N ASP A 99 -5.59 8.47 14.52
CA ASP A 99 -7.00 8.69 14.17
C ASP A 99 -7.78 7.38 13.92
N GLY A 100 -7.10 6.23 13.98
CA GLY A 100 -7.67 4.92 13.74
C GLY A 100 -8.18 4.72 12.32
N LYS A 101 -7.80 5.56 11.34
CA LYS A 101 -8.32 5.47 9.96
C LYS A 101 -7.58 4.49 9.07
N GLY A 102 -6.67 3.73 9.65
CA GLY A 102 -5.93 2.69 8.96
C GLY A 102 -4.61 2.39 9.65
N VAL A 103 -3.78 1.62 8.96
CA VAL A 103 -2.44 1.27 9.39
C VAL A 103 -1.48 1.37 8.21
N PHE A 104 -0.24 1.74 8.48
CA PHE A 104 0.86 1.51 7.54
C PHE A 104 1.40 0.10 7.74
N ILE A 105 1.51 -0.65 6.66
CA ILE A 105 2.26 -1.90 6.61
C ILE A 105 3.55 -1.63 5.87
N ARG A 106 4.69 -1.90 6.51
CA ARG A 106 6.03 -1.68 5.96
C ARG A 106 6.95 -2.85 6.26
N ARG A 107 8.16 -2.82 5.68
CA ARG A 107 9.25 -3.69 6.12
C ARG A 107 9.62 -3.43 7.58
N SER A 108 9.83 -4.48 8.37
CA SER A 108 10.17 -4.40 9.80
C SER A 108 11.62 -4.00 10.08
N THR A 109 12.56 -4.34 9.18
CA THR A 109 14.01 -4.12 9.33
C THR A 109 14.59 -3.30 8.18
N PHE A 110 15.76 -2.69 8.39
CA PHE A 110 16.43 -1.92 7.33
C PHE A 110 16.77 -2.81 6.12
N GLY A 111 16.63 -2.26 4.92
CA GLY A 111 17.02 -2.91 3.68
C GLY A 111 16.11 -2.58 2.50
N PHE A 112 16.40 -3.21 1.37
CA PHE A 112 15.69 -3.04 0.10
C PHE A 112 15.21 -4.38 -0.46
N GLY A 113 14.28 -4.37 -1.42
CA GLY A 113 13.81 -5.54 -2.17
C GLY A 113 12.34 -5.87 -1.93
N SER A 114 11.86 -6.94 -2.54
CA SER A 114 10.44 -7.33 -2.46
C SER A 114 10.04 -7.84 -1.07
N ILE A 115 8.80 -7.57 -0.68
CA ILE A 115 8.10 -8.31 0.36
C ILE A 115 7.45 -9.53 -0.31
N PRO A 116 7.89 -10.75 0.03
CA PRO A 116 7.28 -11.96 -0.51
C PRO A 116 5.86 -12.13 0.06
N SER A 117 5.02 -12.89 -0.65
CA SER A 117 3.70 -13.27 -0.12
C SER A 117 3.85 -13.98 1.23
N THR A 118 3.18 -13.45 2.25
CA THR A 118 3.14 -13.97 3.62
C THR A 118 1.77 -14.53 3.93
#